data_AF-X1DBL5-F1
#
_entry.id   AF-X1DBL5-F1
#
_cell.length_a   1.000
_cell.length_b   1.000
_cell.length_c   1.000
_cell.angle_alpha   90.00
_cell.angle_beta   90.00
_cell.angle_gamma   90.00
#
_symmetry.space_group_name_H-M   'P 1'
#
loop_
_entity.id
_entity.type
_entity.pdbx_description
1 polymer ?
#
loop_
_entity_poly.entity_id
_entity_poly.type
_entity_poly.pdbx_seq_one_letter_code
_entity_poly.pdbx_strand_id
1 'polypeptide(L)' 'RNLQALTTDYMQELTYQDRKRIHNLKYFTWIEQQGKDLEELDAQWYDYEKYWGGIHKQTSKIDKLIREFNAKTGLL' A
#
# COMPACT_ATOMS: atom_id res chain seq x y z
N ARG A 1 19.23 0.83 -17.70
CA ARG A 1 20.45 0.17 -17.18
C ARG A 1 20.96 0.84 -15.88
N ASN A 2 20.10 1.42 -15.02
CA ASN A 2 20.53 2.28 -13.91
C ASN A 2 20.01 1.88 -12.51
N LEU A 3 19.16 0.85 -12.39
CA LEU A 3 18.63 0.40 -11.09
C LEU A 3 19.48 -0.71 -10.44
N GLN A 4 20.27 -1.45 -11.23
CA GLN A 4 21.07 -2.58 -10.75
C GLN A 4 22.31 -2.16 -9.94
N ALA A 5 22.72 -0.89 -10.02
CA ALA A 5 23.86 -0.35 -9.29
C ALA A 5 23.47 0.36 -7.98
N LEU A 6 22.18 0.40 -7.65
CA LEU A 6 21.71 0.98 -6.40
C LEU A 6 21.98 0.01 -5.24
N THR A 7 22.74 0.48 -4.26
CA THR A 7 22.99 -0.23 -3.00
C THR A 7 21.90 0.13 -1.97
N THR A 8 21.90 -0.49 -0.80
CA THR A 8 20.92 -0.18 0.26
C THR A 8 21.35 0.97 1.17
N ASP A 9 22.45 1.66 0.87
CA ASP A 9 23.07 2.64 1.78
C ASP A 9 22.18 3.89 2.01
N TYR A 10 21.20 4.14 1.13
CA TYR A 10 20.19 5.18 1.28
C TYR A 10 18.91 4.71 1.98
N MET A 11 18.82 3.43 2.34
CA MET A 11 17.66 2.86 3.02
C MET A 11 17.82 3.02 4.54
N GLN A 12 16.71 3.35 5.21
CA GLN A 12 16.66 3.41 6.67
C GLN A 12 15.86 2.20 7.19
N GLU A 13 16.49 1.40 8.05
CA GLU A 13 15.78 0.39 8.85
C GLU A 13 14.87 1.11 9.86
N LEU A 14 13.57 0.79 9.83
CA LEU A 14 12.60 1.51 10.65
C LEU A 14 12.45 0.86 12.01
N THR A 15 12.70 1.62 13.06
CA THR A 15 12.31 1.23 14.42
C THR A 15 10.78 1.22 14.56
N TYR A 16 10.28 0.67 15.67
CA TYR A 16 8.84 0.74 15.97
C TYR A 16 8.30 2.19 15.96
N GLN A 17 9.06 3.12 16.56
CA GLN A 17 8.67 4.53 16.64
C GLN A 17 8.68 5.20 15.26
N ASP A 18 9.65 4.86 14.40
CA ASP A 18 9.67 5.35 13.03
C ASP A 18 8.44 4.90 12.25
N ARG A 19 8.08 3.62 12.38
CA ARG A 19 6.86 3.07 11.76
C ARG A 19 5.61 3.77 12.28
N LYS A 20 5.51 4.03 13.59
CA LYS A 20 4.34 4.71 14.18
C LYS A 20 4.24 6.16 13.71
N ARG A 21 5.37 6.86 13.60
CA ARG A 21 5.43 8.22 13.05
C ARG A 21 4.93 8.25 11.61
N ILE A 22 5.41 7.34 10.75
CA ILE A 22 4.96 7.23 9.35
C ILE A 22 3.46 6.89 9.28
N HIS A 23 2.99 6.00 10.14
CA HIS A 23 1.57 5.67 10.21
C HIS A 23 0.71 6.91 10.54
N ASN A 24 1.13 7.73 11.51
CA ASN A 24 0.42 8.94 11.89
C ASN A 24 0.40 9.99 10.75
N LEU A 25 1.42 10.04 9.88
CA LEU A 25 1.44 10.93 8.72
C LEU A 25 0.28 10.64 7.74
N LYS A 26 -0.24 9.42 7.71
CA LYS A 26 -1.41 9.08 6.89
C LYS A 26 -2.65 9.86 7.29
N TYR A 27 -2.75 10.33 8.53
CA TYR A 27 -3.88 11.15 8.97
C TYR A 27 -4.07 12.39 8.09
N PHE A 28 -2.99 13.04 7.63
CA PHE A 28 -3.14 14.19 6.74
C PHE A 28 -3.64 13.78 5.36
N THR A 29 -3.03 12.75 4.77
CA THR A 29 -3.27 12.38 3.38
C THR A 29 -4.51 11.52 3.14
N TRP A 30 -4.87 10.62 4.07
CA TRP A 30 -5.99 9.67 3.90
C TRP A 30 -7.27 10.23 4.49
N ILE A 31 -7.18 10.52 5.78
CA ILE A 31 -7.87 11.57 6.52
C ILE A 31 -8.54 12.74 5.79
N GLU A 32 -7.85 13.86 5.92
CA GLU A 32 -8.29 15.19 5.52
C GLU A 32 -8.36 15.34 4.00
N GLN A 33 -7.43 14.75 3.26
CA GLN A 33 -7.37 14.93 1.80
C GLN A 33 -8.24 13.93 1.02
N GLN A 34 -8.30 12.66 1.43
CA GLN A 34 -9.01 11.60 0.70
C GLN A 34 -10.35 11.22 1.33
N GLY A 35 -10.69 11.76 2.51
CA GLY A 35 -11.95 11.50 3.21
C GLY A 35 -12.11 10.04 3.66
N LYS A 36 -11.01 9.37 4.00
CA LYS A 36 -11.04 8.01 4.56
C LYS A 36 -11.48 8.02 6.02
N ASP A 37 -11.95 6.88 6.51
CA ASP A 37 -12.38 6.76 7.90
C ASP A 37 -11.18 6.57 8.85
N LEU A 38 -11.25 7.21 10.02
CA LEU A 38 -10.21 7.07 11.04
C LEU A 38 -10.11 5.61 11.54
N GLU A 39 -11.24 4.92 11.65
CA GLU A 39 -11.30 3.50 12.03
C GLU A 39 -10.54 2.62 11.02
N GLU A 40 -10.63 2.96 9.72
CA GLU A 40 -9.88 2.27 8.67
C GLU A 40 -8.37 2.51 8.81
N LEU A 41 -7.97 3.72 9.18
CA LEU A 41 -6.57 4.02 9.47
C LEU A 41 -6.08 3.22 10.68
N ASP A 42 -6.81 3.20 11.79
CA ASP A 42 -6.43 2.44 12.99
C ASP A 42 -6.35 0.93 12.72
N ALA A 43 -7.26 0.39 11.91
CA ALA A 43 -7.24 -1.02 11.50
C ALA A 43 -5.93 -1.40 10.78
N GLN A 44 -5.32 -0.49 10.02
CA GLN A 44 -4.01 -0.76 9.38
C GLN A 44 -2.88 -1.02 10.38
N TRP A 45 -3.02 -0.52 11.61
CA TRP A 45 -2.01 -0.67 12.66
C TRP A 45 -2.34 -1.81 13.62
N TYR A 46 -3.56 -1.83 14.16
CA TYR A 46 -3.96 -2.77 15.21
C TYR A 46 -4.50 -4.09 14.65
N ASP A 47 -5.11 -4.07 13.46
CA ASP A 47 -5.64 -5.26 12.76
C ASP A 47 -4.84 -5.51 11.46
N TYR A 48 -3.53 -5.24 11.50
CA TYR A 48 -2.62 -5.25 10.35
C TYR A 48 -2.74 -6.53 9.51
N GLU A 49 -2.74 -7.70 10.16
CA GLU A 49 -2.76 -8.99 9.48
C GLU A 49 -4.04 -9.19 8.65
N LYS A 50 -5.19 -8.83 9.23
CA LYS A 50 -6.47 -9.00 8.56
C LYS A 50 -6.69 -7.90 7.52
N TYR A 51 -6.37 -6.65 7.86
CA TYR A 51 -6.54 -5.52 6.96
C TYR A 51 -5.71 -5.70 5.69
N TRP A 52 -4.40 -5.85 5.82
CA TRP A 52 -3.50 -6.01 4.67
C TRP A 52 -3.60 -7.41 4.06
N GLY A 53 -3.74 -8.45 4.88
CA GLY A 53 -3.92 -9.82 4.38
C GLY A 53 -5.20 -9.98 3.56
N GLY A 54 -6.29 -9.30 3.92
CA GLY A 54 -7.51 -9.24 3.13
C GLY A 54 -7.32 -8.59 1.77
N ILE A 55 -6.53 -7.51 1.69
CA ILE A 55 -6.17 -6.85 0.43
C ILE A 55 -5.31 -7.78 -0.44
N HIS A 56 -4.29 -8.41 0.12
CA HIS A 56 -3.41 -9.31 -0.64
C HIS A 56 -4.15 -10.51 -1.24
N LYS A 57 -5.20 -11.01 -0.59
CA LYS A 57 -6.06 -12.08 -1.13
C LYS A 57 -6.82 -11.68 -2.40
N GLN A 58 -6.95 -10.38 -2.69
CA GLN A 58 -7.64 -9.89 -3.88
C GLN A 58 -6.76 -9.89 -5.14
N THR A 59 -5.46 -10.15 -5.01
CA THR A 59 -4.48 -10.08 -6.11
C THR A 59 -4.92 -10.86 -7.35
N SER A 60 -5.35 -12.12 -7.20
CA SER A 60 -5.77 -12.95 -8.34
C SER A 60 -7.02 -12.42 -9.04
N LYS A 61 -7.95 -11.83 -8.28
CA LYS A 61 -9.16 -11.20 -8.85
C LYS A 61 -8.79 -9.93 -9.63
N ILE A 62 -7.87 -9.13 -9.10
CA ILE A 62 -7.38 -7.92 -9.77
C ILE A 62 -6.66 -8.30 -11.06
N ASP A 63 -5.80 -9.32 -11.06
CA ASP A 63 -5.12 -9.79 -12.29
C ASP A 63 -6.12 -10.18 -13.39
N LYS A 64 -7.18 -10.90 -13.02
CA LYS A 64 -8.26 -11.25 -13.96
C LYS A 64 -8.92 -10.00 -14.54
N LEU A 65 -9.28 -9.01 -13.70
CA LEU A 65 -9.90 -7.77 -14.15
C LEU A 65 -8.97 -6.96 -15.07
N ILE A 66 -7.67 -6.96 -14.80
CA ILE A 66 -6.66 -6.31 -15.65
C ILE A 66 -6.65 -6.97 -17.05
N ARG A 67 -6.63 -8.31 -17.12
CA ARG A 67 -6.66 -9.03 -18.41
C ARG A 67 -7.93 -8.74 -19.21
N GLU A 68 -9.08 -8.73 -18.54
CA GLU A 68 -10.36 -8.39 -19.18
C GLU A 68 -10.37 -6.95 -19.69
N PHE A 69 -9.82 -6.01 -18.92
CA PHE A 69 -9.69 -4.62 -19.33
C PHE A 69 -8.77 -4.47 -20.55
N ASN A 70 -7.61 -5.12 -20.56
CA ASN A 70 -6.66 -5.06 -21.67
C ASN A 70 -7.26 -5.66 -22.96
N ALA A 71 -8.01 -6.77 -22.84
CA ALA A 71 -8.71 -7.36 -23.98
C ALA A 71 -9.78 -6.41 -24.56
N LYS A 72 -10.47 -5.64 -23.71
CA LYS A 72 -11.48 -4.66 -24.16
C LYS A 72 -10.88 -3.41 -24.80
N THR A 73 -9.67 -3.01 -24.37
CA THR A 73 -9.02 -1.77 -24.80
C THR A 73 -7.99 -1.96 -25.90
N GLY A 74 -7.59 -3.21 -26.19
CA GLY A 74 -6.56 -3.53 -27.18
C GLY A 74 -5.15 -3.12 -26.74
N LEU A 75 -4.90 -2.96 -25.43
CA LEU A 75 -3.62 -2.52 -24.84
C LEU A 75 -2.56 -3.63 -24.71
N LEU A 76 -2.64 -4.70 -25.52
CA LEU A 76 -1.66 -5.80 -25.54
C LEU A 76 -1.27 -6.18 -26.97
#